data_AF-A0A2T4U6R6-F1
#
_entry.id   AF-A0A2T4U6R6-F1
#
_cell.length_a   1.000
_cell.length_b   1.000
_cell.length_c   1.000
_cell.angle_alpha   90.00
_cell.angle_beta   90.00
_cell.angle_gamma   90.00
#
_symmetry.space_group_name_H-M   'P 1'
#
loop_
_entity.id
_entity.type
_entity.pdbx_description
1 polymer ?
#
loop_
_entity_poly.entity_id
_entity_poly.type
_entity_poly.pdbx_seq_one_letter_code
_entity_poly.pdbx_strand_id
1 'polypeptide(L)'
;MLKQIYWKRSLKQLRNFPEKNFILWIRKVLLLVIQGCPNSQWVPLFRKRKEMLYLGAMRLSVPAPENRFLISGQPIYREEAFYGGVYVLSSVDHMYESLQQVRQMLILSSVGTFCLALGCTLILSRKLSKPLVQMEQATHNIARGNLEARVPVITGDEAGSLAQAINDLTVNLKMYWDSRSEFFANVSHELRTPITYLEGYAKILGEKLFQSEEEKQQYLKIIQQESGRLTLLIHDLFEL
;
A
#
# COMPACT_ATOMS: atom_id res chain seq x y z
N MET A 1 36.28 12.54 50.48
CA MET A 1 37.46 12.28 49.61
C MET A 1 37.06 12.56 48.16
N LEU A 2 37.13 13.80 47.68
CA LEU A 2 36.87 14.17 46.28
C LEU A 2 37.85 15.28 45.85
N LYS A 3 38.52 15.03 44.73
CA LYS A 3 39.76 15.65 44.23
C LYS A 3 39.63 17.15 43.96
N GLN A 4 40.42 17.93 44.70
CA GLN A 4 40.66 19.36 44.53
C GLN A 4 41.77 19.65 43.48
N ILE A 5 41.79 18.91 42.36
CA ILE A 5 42.89 18.95 41.40
C ILE A 5 42.31 19.27 40.04
N TYR A 6 42.32 20.56 39.64
CA TYR A 6 42.52 21.03 38.26
C TYR A 6 42.50 22.57 38.10
N TRP A 7 42.56 23.35 39.19
CA TRP A 7 42.34 24.81 39.09
C TRP A 7 43.60 25.69 39.01
N LYS A 8 44.82 25.15 39.18
CA LYS A 8 46.04 25.97 39.31
C LYS A 8 46.86 26.20 38.03
N ARG A 9 46.56 25.51 36.91
CA ARG A 9 47.34 25.63 35.67
C ARG A 9 46.80 26.67 34.67
N SER A 10 45.49 26.95 34.68
CA SER A 10 44.88 27.90 33.74
C SER A 10 44.97 29.37 34.16
N LEU A 11 45.33 29.66 35.42
CA LEU A 11 45.54 31.03 35.90
C LEU A 11 46.86 31.65 35.43
N LYS A 12 47.83 30.85 34.95
CA LYS A 12 49.13 31.38 34.50
C LYS A 12 49.08 32.04 33.11
N GLN A 13 48.07 31.73 32.28
CA GLN A 13 47.90 32.36 30.96
C GLN A 13 47.07 33.65 31.00
N LEU A 14 46.47 33.99 32.14
CA LEU A 14 45.69 35.22 32.31
C LEU A 14 46.52 36.40 32.83
N ARG A 15 47.83 36.21 33.11
CA ARG A 15 48.68 37.24 33.74
C ARG A 15 49.25 38.30 32.77
N ASN A 16 49.03 38.17 31.47
CA ASN A 16 49.57 39.08 30.45
C ASN A 16 48.47 39.85 29.70
N PHE A 17 47.42 40.28 30.41
CA PHE A 17 46.51 41.30 29.88
C PHE A 17 46.92 42.68 30.41
N PRO A 18 47.01 43.72 29.58
CA PRO A 18 47.22 45.09 30.07
C PRO A 18 46.10 45.46 31.05
N GLU A 19 46.42 46.26 32.07
CA GLU A 19 45.61 46.55 33.28
C GLU A 19 44.16 47.09 33.06
N LYS A 20 43.63 47.11 31.84
CA LYS A 20 42.34 47.75 31.48
C LYS A 20 41.28 46.82 30.86
N ASN A 21 41.47 45.51 30.86
CA ASN A 21 40.46 44.55 30.39
C ASN A 21 39.84 43.78 31.56
N PHE A 22 38.50 43.84 31.68
CA PHE A 22 37.76 43.15 32.74
C PHE A 22 37.01 41.94 32.17
N ILE A 23 37.19 40.80 32.83
CA ILE A 23 36.44 39.57 32.57
C ILE A 23 35.50 39.37 33.76
N LEU A 24 34.19 39.46 33.53
CA LEU A 24 33.20 39.25 34.57
C LEU A 24 32.36 37.98 34.27
N TRP A 25 32.28 37.09 35.26
CA TRP A 25 31.43 35.89 35.21
C TRP A 25 30.19 36.14 36.08
N ILE A 26 29.00 36.20 35.46
CA ILE A 26 27.73 36.25 36.18
C ILE A 26 26.86 35.08 35.73
N ARG A 27 26.49 34.18 36.65
CA ARG A 27 25.50 33.11 36.44
C ARG A 27 25.55 32.42 35.06
N LYS A 28 26.73 31.94 34.64
CA LYS A 28 27.00 31.25 33.35
C LYS A 28 27.08 32.14 32.08
N VAL A 29 27.06 33.46 32.22
CA VAL A 29 27.33 34.41 31.13
C VAL A 29 28.75 34.97 31.27
N LEU A 30 29.54 34.84 30.20
CA LEU A 30 30.85 35.48 30.07
C LEU A 30 30.66 36.88 29.47
N LEU A 31 30.89 37.91 30.27
CA LEU A 31 30.93 39.30 29.83
C LEU A 31 32.40 39.70 29.57
N LEU A 32 32.71 39.90 28.30
CA LEU A 32 34.01 40.41 27.84
C LEU A 32 33.85 41.89 27.48
N VAL A 33 34.42 42.78 28.30
CA VAL A 33 34.50 44.22 28.03
C VAL A 33 35.94 44.52 27.65
N ILE A 34 36.16 44.82 26.36
CA ILE A 34 37.49 45.12 25.82
C ILE A 34 37.55 46.63 25.55
N GLN A 35 38.43 47.34 26.27
CA GLN A 35 38.78 48.71 25.91
C GLN A 35 39.85 48.69 24.81
N GLY A 36 39.70 49.59 23.83
CA GLY A 36 40.45 49.63 22.56
C GLY A 36 41.94 49.24 22.65
N CYS A 37 42.34 48.27 21.84
CA CYS A 37 43.72 47.83 21.67
C CYS A 37 44.43 48.78 20.69
N PRO A 38 45.57 49.42 21.02
CA PRO A 38 46.14 50.47 20.18
C PRO A 38 46.86 50.00 18.91
N ASN A 39 47.11 48.70 18.70
CA ASN A 39 48.03 48.30 17.62
C ASN A 39 47.92 46.83 17.15
N SER A 40 46.82 46.45 16.49
CA SER A 40 46.76 45.15 15.77
C SER A 40 45.97 45.23 14.47
N GLN A 41 46.53 44.60 13.43
CA GLN A 41 46.08 44.55 12.03
C GLN A 41 44.56 44.41 11.86
N TRP A 42 43.97 45.39 11.19
CA TRP A 42 42.56 45.43 10.82
C TRP A 42 42.30 44.64 9.54
N VAL A 43 41.27 43.79 9.52
CA VAL A 43 40.82 43.05 8.31
C VAL A 43 39.41 43.50 7.95
N PRO A 44 39.15 43.99 6.72
CA PRO A 44 37.83 44.47 6.31
C PRO A 44 36.91 43.30 5.98
N LEU A 45 35.71 43.24 6.57
CA LEU A 45 34.80 42.09 6.43
C LEU A 45 33.48 42.38 5.69
N PHE A 46 33.03 43.62 5.53
CA PHE A 46 31.86 43.92 4.69
C PHE A 46 31.85 45.38 4.19
N ARG A 47 31.47 45.60 2.93
CA ARG A 47 31.29 46.95 2.34
C ARG A 47 29.85 47.10 1.84
N LYS A 48 29.00 47.83 2.57
CA LYS A 48 27.77 48.41 2.04
C LYS A 48 27.48 49.75 2.73
N ARG A 49 27.29 50.79 1.90
CA ARG A 49 27.04 52.22 2.23
C ARG A 49 28.00 52.82 3.28
N LYS A 50 29.05 53.47 2.77
CA LYS A 50 29.91 54.53 3.37
C LYS A 50 30.46 54.36 4.81
N GLU A 51 30.16 53.30 5.53
CA GLU A 51 30.71 53.04 6.86
C GLU A 51 31.60 51.79 6.80
N MET A 52 32.87 51.98 7.18
CA MET A 52 33.88 50.94 7.19
C MET A 52 33.95 50.39 8.62
N LEU A 53 33.21 49.30 8.88
CA LEU A 53 33.22 48.64 10.19
C LEU A 53 34.48 47.80 10.35
N TYR A 54 35.38 48.33 11.16
CA TYR A 54 36.61 47.68 11.57
C TYR A 54 36.34 46.86 12.84
N LEU A 55 36.37 45.53 12.73
CA LEU A 55 36.44 44.64 13.88
C LEU A 55 37.90 44.28 14.10
N GLY A 56 38.43 44.60 15.28
CA GLY A 56 39.69 44.01 15.72
C GLY A 56 39.50 42.50 15.70
N ALA A 57 40.26 41.79 14.87
CA ALA A 57 40.15 40.35 14.74
C ALA A 57 40.70 39.67 16.00
N MET A 58 39.91 39.67 17.08
CA MET A 58 40.23 38.86 18.24
C MET A 58 39.80 37.43 17.92
N ARG A 59 40.80 36.55 17.71
CA ARG A 59 40.59 35.12 17.57
C ARG A 59 40.11 34.59 18.93
N LEU A 60 38.80 34.59 19.15
CA LEU A 60 38.17 33.87 20.25
C LEU A 60 38.41 32.38 20.00
N SER A 61 39.51 31.84 20.52
CA SER A 61 39.71 30.41 20.60
C SER A 61 38.80 29.89 21.71
N VAL A 62 37.56 29.57 21.34
CA VAL A 62 36.67 28.81 22.22
C VAL A 62 37.27 27.41 22.34
N PRO A 63 37.69 26.96 23.54
CA PRO A 63 38.39 25.70 23.70
C PRO A 63 37.36 24.57 23.82
N ALA A 64 36.65 24.25 22.73
CA ALA A 64 35.96 22.98 22.54
C ALA A 64 35.36 22.93 21.11
N PRO A 65 35.72 21.96 20.27
CA PRO A 65 35.05 21.76 18.97
C PRO A 65 33.60 21.25 19.09
N GLU A 66 33.13 20.83 20.28
CA GLU A 66 31.81 20.21 20.47
C GLU A 66 30.71 21.15 21.00
N ASN A 67 31.05 22.18 21.78
CA ASN A 67 30.05 23.03 22.41
C ASN A 67 29.61 24.15 21.47
N ARG A 68 28.31 24.20 21.20
CA ARG A 68 27.72 25.22 20.34
C ARG A 68 27.24 26.38 21.20
N PHE A 69 27.62 27.59 20.80
CA PHE A 69 27.24 28.83 21.49
C PHE A 69 26.49 29.75 20.55
N LEU A 70 25.39 30.33 21.05
CA LEU A 70 24.79 31.51 20.44
C LEU A 70 25.57 32.73 20.91
N ILE A 71 26.11 33.49 19.97
CA ILE A 71 26.86 34.72 20.25
C ILE A 71 26.02 35.90 19.78
N SER A 72 25.67 36.79 20.70
CA SER A 72 25.10 38.10 20.38
C SER A 72 26.02 39.18 20.92
N GLY A 73 26.31 40.20 20.11
CA GLY A 73 27.20 41.28 20.48
C GLY A 73 26.64 42.65 20.11
N GLN A 74 26.76 43.62 21.02
CA GLN A 74 26.47 45.02 20.75
C GLN A 74 27.70 45.90 20.93
N PRO A 75 28.02 46.79 19.97
CA PRO A 75 29.07 47.78 20.10
C PRO A 75 28.64 48.92 21.04
N ILE A 76 29.59 49.48 21.77
CA ILE A 76 29.43 50.63 22.66
C ILE A 76 30.23 51.80 22.06
N TYR A 77 29.51 52.88 21.77
CA TYR A 77 30.07 54.15 21.27
C TYR A 77 30.01 55.22 22.36
N ARG A 78 30.99 56.13 22.40
CA ARG A 78 30.96 57.34 23.22
C ARG A 78 31.44 58.51 22.38
N GLU A 79 30.64 59.58 22.27
CA GLU A 79 30.96 60.77 21.44
C GLU A 79 31.36 60.40 19.99
N GLU A 80 30.56 59.55 19.34
CA GLU A 80 30.81 58.97 18.00
C GLU A 80 32.07 58.08 17.86
N ALA A 81 32.91 58.00 18.90
CA ALA A 81 34.08 57.12 18.92
C ALA A 81 33.72 55.72 19.45
N PHE A 82 34.17 54.69 18.72
CA PHE A 82 34.02 53.29 19.14
C PHE A 82 34.88 53.01 20.38
N TYR A 83 34.24 52.55 21.46
CA TYR A 83 34.90 52.32 22.75
C TYR A 83 35.11 50.84 23.06
N GLY A 84 34.23 49.97 22.57
CA GLY A 84 34.30 48.52 22.76
C GLY A 84 33.02 47.82 22.33
N GLY A 85 32.90 46.53 22.64
CA GLY A 85 31.66 45.77 22.41
C GLY A 85 31.41 44.79 23.54
N VAL A 86 30.14 44.59 23.88
CA VAL A 86 29.71 43.56 24.83
C VAL A 86 29.26 42.36 24.03
N TYR A 87 29.90 41.21 24.28
CA TYR A 87 29.50 39.92 23.72
C TYR A 87 28.89 39.05 24.81
N VAL A 88 27.73 38.48 24.51
CA VAL A 88 27.06 37.48 25.34
C VAL A 88 27.14 36.15 24.60
N LEU A 89 27.73 35.15 25.26
CA LEU A 89 27.74 33.77 24.79
C LEU A 89 26.79 32.96 25.65
N SER A 90 25.85 32.26 25.03
CA SER A 90 24.96 31.30 25.69
C SER A 90 25.14 29.92 25.06
N SER A 91 25.39 28.88 25.88
CA SER A 91 25.43 27.50 25.39
C SER A 91 24.04 27.08 24.93
N VAL A 92 23.98 26.50 23.72
CA VAL A 92 22.75 25.95 23.13
C VAL A 92 22.71 24.43 23.17
N ASP A 93 23.66 23.80 23.87
CA ASP A 93 23.81 22.34 23.88
C ASP A 93 22.54 21.64 24.40
N HIS A 94 21.93 22.15 25.48
CA HIS A 94 20.67 21.63 26.03
C HIS A 94 19.45 21.81 25.10
N MET A 95 19.46 22.83 24.25
CA MET A 95 18.40 23.01 23.25
C MET A 95 18.49 21.92 22.18
N TYR A 96 19.71 21.59 21.73
CA TYR A 96 19.92 20.49 20.78
C TYR A 96 19.65 19.11 21.37
N GLU A 97 19.99 18.86 22.64
CA GLU A 97 19.62 17.62 23.34
C GLU A 97 18.09 17.43 23.39
N SER A 98 17.37 18.51 23.70
CA SER A 98 15.90 18.51 23.71
C SER A 98 15.32 18.25 22.31
N LEU A 99 15.89 18.89 21.28
CA LEU A 99 15.52 18.63 19.87
C LEU A 99 15.81 17.18 19.45
N GLN A 100 16.90 16.59 19.94
CA GLN A 100 17.25 15.21 19.64
C GLN A 100 16.25 14.22 20.26
N GLN A 101 15.79 14.48 21.48
CA GLN A 101 14.74 13.67 22.12
C GLN A 101 13.42 13.73 21.34
N VAL A 102 12.98 14.93 20.95
CA VAL A 102 11.77 15.11 20.12
C VAL A 102 11.93 14.38 18.79
N ARG A 103 13.08 14.52 18.12
CA ARG A 103 13.38 13.81 16.87
C ARG A 103 13.29 12.29 17.04
N GLN A 104 13.84 11.73 18.12
CA GLN A 104 13.78 10.29 18.38
C GLN A 104 12.35 9.80 18.59
N MET A 105 11.52 10.53 19.35
CA MET A 105 10.11 10.19 19.53
C MET A 105 9.35 10.18 18.19
N LEU A 106 9.58 11.19 17.33
CA LEU A 106 8.96 11.27 16.00
C LEU A 106 9.38 10.13 15.07
N ILE A 107 10.66 9.74 15.10
CA ILE A 107 11.15 8.60 14.31
C ILE A 107 10.51 7.31 14.81
N LEU A 108 10.47 7.09 16.12
CA LEU A 108 9.91 5.88 16.71
C LEU A 108 8.41 5.74 16.38
N SER A 109 7.65 6.84 16.49
CA SER A 109 6.23 6.85 16.14
C SER A 109 6.00 6.61 14.64
N SER A 110 6.83 7.21 13.78
CA SER A 110 6.72 7.06 12.32
C SER A 110 6.99 5.61 11.90
N VAL A 111 8.04 4.99 12.44
CA VAL A 111 8.35 3.57 12.20
C VAL A 111 7.21 2.69 12.73
N GLY A 112 6.71 2.96 13.93
CA GLY A 112 5.58 2.23 14.51
C GLY A 112 4.33 2.27 13.63
N THR A 113 3.91 3.46 13.21
CA THR A 113 2.76 3.64 12.32
C THR A 113 2.96 2.97 10.97
N PHE A 114 4.16 3.08 10.39
CA PHE A 114 4.47 2.43 9.12
C PHE A 114 4.37 0.90 9.21
N CYS A 115 4.95 0.30 10.26
CA CYS A 115 4.85 -1.13 10.49
C CYS A 115 3.41 -1.59 10.72
N LEU A 116 2.62 -0.84 11.48
CA LEU A 116 1.19 -1.13 11.69
C LEU A 116 0.39 -1.02 10.40
N ALA A 117 0.59 0.05 9.62
CA ALA A 117 -0.08 0.24 8.34
C ALA A 117 0.26 -0.89 7.35
N LEU A 118 1.53 -1.29 7.29
CA LEU A 118 1.97 -2.40 6.45
C LEU A 118 1.33 -3.72 6.91
N GLY A 119 1.30 -3.99 8.21
CA GLY A 119 0.65 -5.16 8.79
C GLY A 119 -0.84 -5.22 8.47
N CYS A 120 -1.57 -4.13 8.71
CA CYS A 120 -2.99 -4.01 8.39
C CYS A 120 -3.25 -4.21 6.89
N THR A 121 -2.43 -3.61 6.02
CA THR A 121 -2.55 -3.76 4.56
C THR A 121 -2.41 -5.22 4.13
N LEU A 122 -1.41 -5.94 4.66
CA LEU A 122 -1.19 -7.35 4.33
C LEU A 122 -2.34 -8.24 4.84
N ILE A 123 -2.89 -7.94 6.02
CA ILE A 123 -4.05 -8.66 6.56
C ILE A 123 -5.28 -8.42 5.68
N LEU A 124 -5.57 -7.17 5.33
CA LEU A 124 -6.75 -6.80 4.55
C LEU A 124 -6.67 -7.40 3.13
N SER A 125 -5.51 -7.35 2.49
CA SER A 125 -5.26 -7.99 1.19
C SER A 125 -5.53 -9.50 1.22
N ARG A 126 -5.12 -10.18 2.30
CA ARG A 126 -5.36 -11.63 2.46
C ARG A 126 -6.81 -11.97 2.78
N LYS A 127 -7.52 -11.12 3.53
CA LYS A 127 -8.91 -11.38 3.94
C LYS A 127 -9.95 -10.98 2.90
N LEU A 128 -9.67 -9.98 2.05
CA LEU A 128 -10.63 -9.48 1.06
C LEU A 128 -10.18 -9.77 -0.37
N SER A 129 -9.01 -9.29 -0.78
CA SER A 129 -8.59 -9.38 -2.19
C SER A 129 -8.35 -10.80 -2.65
N LYS A 130 -7.72 -11.64 -1.81
CA LYS A 130 -7.39 -13.03 -2.20
C LYS A 130 -8.65 -13.89 -2.43
N PRO A 131 -9.66 -13.92 -1.53
CA PRO A 131 -10.90 -14.65 -1.80
C PRO A 131 -11.60 -14.16 -3.08
N LEU A 132 -11.70 -12.84 -3.31
CA LEU A 132 -12.37 -12.30 -4.50
C LEU A 132 -11.73 -12.76 -5.81
N VAL A 133 -10.40 -12.78 -5.89
CA VAL A 133 -9.68 -13.31 -7.06
C VAL A 133 -9.96 -14.81 -7.26
N GLN A 134 -10.08 -15.59 -6.18
CA GLN A 134 -10.45 -17.00 -6.28
C GLN A 134 -11.88 -17.21 -6.79
N MET A 135 -12.83 -16.35 -6.37
CA MET A 135 -14.21 -16.43 -6.86
C MET A 135 -14.30 -16.07 -8.35
N GLU A 136 -13.55 -15.07 -8.79
CA GLU A 136 -13.45 -14.69 -10.20
C GLU A 136 -12.96 -15.87 -11.05
N GLN A 137 -11.85 -16.48 -10.66
CA GLN A 137 -11.28 -17.63 -11.37
C GLN A 137 -12.22 -18.84 -11.39
N ALA A 138 -12.86 -19.14 -10.26
CA ALA A 138 -13.84 -20.23 -10.17
C ALA A 138 -15.05 -19.96 -11.07
N THR A 139 -15.59 -18.74 -11.05
CA THR A 139 -16.71 -18.33 -11.91
C THR A 139 -16.35 -18.41 -13.39
N HIS A 140 -15.12 -18.01 -13.75
CA HIS A 140 -14.62 -18.16 -15.12
C HIS A 140 -14.54 -19.64 -15.54
N ASN A 141 -14.14 -20.54 -14.63
CA ASN A 141 -14.12 -21.98 -14.92
C ASN A 141 -15.53 -22.55 -15.08
N ILE A 142 -16.49 -22.13 -14.25
CA ILE A 142 -17.92 -22.48 -14.36
C ILE A 142 -18.47 -22.02 -15.71
N ALA A 143 -18.17 -20.77 -16.12
CA ALA A 143 -18.59 -20.21 -17.40
C ALA A 143 -18.01 -20.96 -18.61
N ARG A 144 -16.85 -21.62 -18.46
CA ARG A 144 -16.26 -22.51 -19.47
C ARG A 144 -16.86 -23.93 -19.48
N GLY A 145 -17.87 -24.20 -18.64
CA GLY A 145 -18.56 -25.49 -18.56
C GLY A 145 -18.04 -26.44 -17.50
N ASN A 146 -17.05 -26.05 -16.69
CA ASN A 146 -16.61 -26.88 -15.56
C ASN A 146 -17.53 -26.68 -14.35
N LEU A 147 -18.64 -27.42 -14.32
CA LEU A 147 -19.65 -27.36 -13.25
C LEU A 147 -19.26 -28.13 -11.97
N GLU A 148 -18.07 -28.74 -11.94
CA GLU A 148 -17.48 -29.34 -10.73
C GLU A 148 -16.67 -28.32 -9.92
N ALA A 149 -16.32 -27.18 -10.51
CA ALA A 149 -15.61 -26.13 -9.80
C ALA A 149 -16.43 -25.60 -8.61
N ARG A 150 -15.75 -25.31 -7.50
CA ARG A 150 -16.36 -24.77 -6.28
C ARG A 150 -15.55 -23.58 -5.77
N VAL A 151 -16.26 -22.60 -5.24
CA VAL A 151 -15.66 -21.45 -4.55
C VAL A 151 -15.44 -21.83 -3.08
N PRO A 152 -14.23 -21.69 -2.53
CA PRO A 152 -13.99 -21.98 -1.11
C PRO A 152 -14.68 -20.94 -0.22
N VAL A 153 -15.50 -21.41 0.73
CA VAL A 153 -16.16 -20.56 1.74
C VAL A 153 -15.25 -20.46 2.97
N ILE A 154 -14.39 -19.44 2.99
CA ILE A 154 -13.33 -19.29 4.01
C ILE A 154 -13.81 -18.39 5.17
N THR A 155 -14.64 -17.40 4.88
CA THR A 155 -15.10 -16.39 5.82
C THR A 155 -16.59 -16.53 6.11
N GLY A 156 -17.04 -16.12 7.29
CA GLY A 156 -18.46 -16.10 7.69
C GLY A 156 -19.13 -14.74 7.50
N ASP A 157 -18.58 -13.91 6.61
CA ASP A 157 -19.01 -12.55 6.30
C ASP A 157 -19.70 -12.50 4.92
N GLU A 158 -19.87 -11.30 4.37
CA GLU A 158 -20.51 -11.08 3.07
C GLU A 158 -19.77 -11.77 1.93
N ALA A 159 -18.43 -11.85 1.99
CA ALA A 159 -17.65 -12.57 0.99
C ALA A 159 -17.93 -14.08 1.05
N GLY A 160 -18.03 -14.64 2.26
CA GLY A 160 -18.44 -16.02 2.47
C GLY A 160 -19.83 -16.33 1.92
N SER A 161 -20.80 -15.45 2.21
CA SER A 161 -22.17 -15.57 1.69
C SER A 161 -22.21 -15.52 0.17
N LEU A 162 -21.39 -14.68 -0.47
CA LEU A 162 -21.28 -14.63 -1.94
C LEU A 162 -20.70 -15.92 -2.50
N ALA A 163 -19.65 -16.48 -1.88
CA ALA A 163 -19.09 -17.76 -2.27
C ALA A 163 -20.14 -18.89 -2.23
N GLN A 164 -20.97 -18.90 -1.18
CA GLN A 164 -22.07 -19.86 -1.06
C GLN A 164 -23.09 -19.68 -2.19
N ALA A 165 -23.52 -18.45 -2.46
CA ALA A 165 -24.46 -18.17 -3.55
C ALA A 165 -23.94 -18.61 -4.93
N ILE A 166 -22.64 -18.43 -5.21
CA ILE A 166 -22.02 -18.91 -6.45
C ILE A 166 -22.04 -20.44 -6.52
N ASN A 167 -21.76 -21.13 -5.41
CA ASN A 167 -21.82 -22.59 -5.35
C ASN A 167 -23.25 -23.10 -5.58
N ASP A 168 -24.25 -22.48 -4.95
CA ASP A 168 -25.66 -22.86 -5.12
C ASP A 168 -26.11 -22.65 -6.58
N LEU A 169 -25.70 -21.54 -7.22
CA LEU A 169 -25.93 -21.31 -8.64
C LEU A 169 -25.29 -22.40 -9.51
N THR A 170 -24.06 -22.80 -9.18
CA THR A 170 -23.33 -23.84 -9.93
C THR A 170 -24.04 -25.19 -9.84
N VAL A 171 -24.56 -25.54 -8.67
CA VAL A 171 -25.35 -26.76 -8.45
C VAL A 171 -26.64 -26.74 -9.27
N ASN A 172 -27.38 -25.62 -9.26
CA ASN A 172 -28.58 -25.46 -10.06
C ASN A 172 -28.31 -25.54 -11.56
N LEU A 173 -27.21 -24.91 -12.01
CA LEU A 173 -26.79 -24.96 -13.40
C LEU A 173 -26.47 -26.41 -13.83
N LYS A 174 -25.78 -27.17 -12.97
CA LYS A 174 -25.52 -28.60 -13.22
C LYS A 174 -26.80 -29.40 -13.36
N MET A 175 -27.74 -29.25 -12.42
CA MET A 175 -29.03 -29.95 -12.49
C MET A 175 -29.81 -29.61 -13.77
N TYR A 176 -29.79 -28.33 -14.19
CA TYR A 176 -30.41 -27.92 -15.44
C TYR A 176 -29.76 -28.58 -16.66
N TRP A 177 -28.43 -28.64 -16.71
CA TRP A 177 -27.69 -29.31 -17.78
C TRP A 177 -27.95 -30.81 -17.84
N ASP A 178 -27.95 -31.48 -16.69
CA ASP A 178 -28.21 -32.91 -16.59
C ASP A 178 -29.64 -33.23 -17.07
N SER A 179 -30.63 -32.46 -16.60
CA SER A 179 -32.04 -32.61 -17.02
C SER A 179 -32.22 -32.36 -18.52
N ARG A 180 -31.55 -31.34 -19.06
CA ARG A 180 -31.55 -31.05 -20.49
C ARG A 180 -30.92 -32.18 -21.31
N SER A 181 -29.83 -32.78 -20.84
CA SER A 181 -29.18 -33.91 -21.51
C SER A 181 -30.06 -35.16 -21.50
N GLU A 182 -30.70 -35.45 -20.36
CA GLU A 182 -31.63 -36.56 -20.22
C GLU A 182 -32.83 -36.40 -21.16
N PHE A 183 -33.40 -35.20 -21.22
CA PHE A 183 -34.47 -34.87 -22.16
C PHE A 183 -34.07 -35.16 -23.61
N PHE A 184 -32.91 -34.67 -24.08
CA PHE A 184 -32.45 -34.94 -25.44
C PHE A 184 -32.21 -36.43 -25.71
N ALA A 185 -31.70 -37.17 -24.73
CA ALA A 185 -31.50 -38.60 -24.85
C ALA A 185 -32.83 -39.34 -25.01
N ASN A 186 -33.83 -39.00 -24.20
CA ASN A 186 -35.17 -39.57 -24.25
C ASN A 186 -35.86 -39.27 -25.58
N VAL A 187 -35.82 -38.01 -26.03
CA VAL A 187 -36.35 -37.60 -27.34
C VAL A 187 -35.69 -38.40 -28.47
N SER A 188 -34.36 -38.53 -28.45
CA SER A 188 -33.63 -39.27 -29.49
C SER A 188 -34.04 -40.74 -29.53
N HIS A 189 -34.32 -41.35 -28.38
CA HIS A 189 -34.78 -42.73 -28.29
C HIS A 189 -36.20 -42.89 -28.83
N GLU A 190 -37.12 -42.02 -28.42
CA GLU A 190 -38.53 -42.06 -28.85
C GLU A 190 -38.71 -41.75 -30.34
N LEU A 191 -37.85 -40.91 -30.94
CA LEU A 191 -37.87 -40.66 -32.39
C LEU A 191 -37.23 -41.79 -33.21
N ARG A 192 -36.24 -42.50 -32.66
CA ARG A 192 -35.53 -43.56 -33.39
C ARG A 192 -36.46 -44.72 -33.76
N THR A 193 -37.31 -45.16 -32.84
CA THR A 193 -38.23 -46.28 -33.06
C THR A 193 -39.18 -46.08 -34.25
N PRO A 194 -40.00 -45.01 -34.33
CA PRO A 194 -40.89 -44.78 -35.46
C PRO A 194 -40.12 -44.57 -36.77
N ILE A 195 -38.97 -43.88 -36.75
CA ILE A 195 -38.11 -43.73 -37.93
C ILE A 195 -37.61 -45.09 -38.44
N THR A 196 -37.18 -45.97 -37.53
CA THR A 196 -36.72 -47.32 -37.89
C THR A 196 -37.83 -48.15 -38.52
N TYR A 197 -39.07 -48.02 -38.02
CA TYR A 197 -40.22 -48.66 -38.65
C TYR A 197 -40.53 -48.08 -40.04
N LEU A 198 -40.52 -46.75 -40.17
CA LEU A 198 -40.71 -46.08 -41.46
C LEU A 198 -39.69 -46.56 -42.50
N GLU A 199 -38.39 -46.58 -42.15
CA GLU A 199 -37.33 -47.05 -43.03
C GLU A 199 -37.47 -48.53 -43.37
N GLY A 200 -37.73 -49.39 -42.37
CA GLY A 200 -37.87 -50.83 -42.56
C GLY A 200 -39.01 -51.19 -43.50
N TYR A 201 -40.21 -50.65 -43.27
CA TYR A 201 -41.37 -50.93 -44.10
C TYR A 201 -41.28 -50.23 -45.48
N ALA A 202 -40.71 -49.02 -45.56
CA ALA A 202 -40.48 -48.37 -46.85
C ALA A 202 -39.49 -49.18 -47.71
N LYS A 203 -38.45 -49.77 -47.10
CA LYS A 203 -37.50 -50.65 -47.78
C LYS A 203 -38.18 -51.91 -48.31
N ILE A 204 -39.00 -52.59 -47.50
CA ILE A 204 -39.77 -53.77 -47.92
C ILE A 204 -40.65 -53.45 -49.14
N LEU A 205 -41.33 -52.29 -49.13
CA LEU A 205 -42.16 -51.84 -50.24
C LEU A 205 -41.32 -51.51 -51.49
N GLY A 206 -40.20 -50.82 -51.33
CA GLY A 206 -39.30 -50.44 -52.43
C GLY A 206 -38.62 -51.63 -53.11
N GLU A 207 -38.21 -52.63 -52.32
CA GLU A 207 -37.60 -53.88 -52.79
C GLU A 207 -38.63 -54.92 -53.25
N LYS A 208 -39.93 -54.59 -53.20
CA LYS A 208 -41.06 -55.47 -53.55
C LYS A 208 -41.07 -56.80 -52.76
N LEU A 209 -40.63 -56.77 -51.51
CA LEU A 209 -40.53 -57.92 -50.61
C LEU A 209 -41.85 -58.19 -49.88
N PHE A 210 -42.97 -58.18 -50.59
CA PHE A 210 -44.33 -58.47 -50.07
C PHE A 210 -44.99 -59.58 -50.89
N GLN A 211 -45.80 -60.41 -50.25
CA GLN A 211 -46.39 -61.61 -50.86
C GLN A 211 -47.83 -61.40 -51.35
N SER A 212 -48.56 -60.43 -50.79
CA SER A 212 -49.92 -60.12 -51.20
C SER A 212 -50.20 -58.61 -51.21
N GLU A 213 -51.28 -58.21 -51.90
CA GLU A 213 -51.70 -56.80 -51.90
C GLU A 213 -52.19 -56.38 -50.50
N GLU A 214 -52.77 -57.30 -49.73
CA GLU A 214 -53.15 -57.05 -48.33
C GLU A 214 -51.95 -56.72 -47.45
N GLU A 215 -50.83 -57.46 -47.60
CA GLU A 215 -49.59 -57.23 -46.85
C GLU A 215 -48.97 -55.86 -47.18
N LYS A 216 -48.99 -55.49 -48.47
CA LYS A 216 -48.56 -54.17 -48.94
C LYS A 216 -49.41 -53.04 -48.34
N GLN A 217 -50.73 -53.21 -48.29
CA GLN A 217 -51.63 -52.24 -47.65
C GLN A 217 -51.36 -52.13 -46.14
N GLN A 218 -51.02 -53.24 -45.48
CA GLN A 218 -50.62 -53.24 -44.07
C GLN A 218 -49.33 -52.43 -43.84
N TYR A 219 -48.30 -52.61 -44.67
CA TYR A 219 -47.05 -51.84 -44.56
C TYR A 219 -47.27 -50.34 -44.78
N LEU A 220 -48.06 -49.95 -45.79
CA LEU A 220 -48.43 -48.54 -46.01
C LEU A 220 -49.18 -47.95 -44.81
N LYS A 221 -50.06 -48.73 -44.19
CA LYS A 221 -50.80 -48.30 -42.99
C LYS A 221 -49.87 -48.07 -41.80
N ILE A 222 -48.89 -48.96 -41.58
CA ILE A 222 -47.90 -48.78 -40.49
C ILE A 222 -47.07 -47.52 -40.73
N ILE A 223 -46.60 -47.30 -41.97
CA ILE A 223 -45.87 -46.07 -42.32
C ILE A 223 -46.72 -44.83 -42.02
N GLN A 224 -47.99 -44.82 -42.40
CA GLN A 224 -48.89 -43.70 -42.13
C GLN A 224 -49.10 -43.48 -40.63
N GLN A 225 -49.26 -44.55 -39.85
CA GLN A 225 -49.43 -44.48 -38.40
C GLN A 225 -48.19 -43.92 -37.70
N GLU A 226 -46.99 -44.42 -38.02
CA GLU A 226 -45.74 -43.97 -37.41
C GLU A 226 -45.38 -42.52 -37.82
N SER A 227 -45.70 -42.11 -39.05
CA SER A 227 -45.58 -40.71 -39.48
C SER A 227 -46.51 -39.76 -38.71
N GLY A 228 -47.75 -40.21 -38.44
CA GLY A 228 -48.68 -39.48 -37.58
C GLY A 228 -48.18 -39.40 -36.13
N ARG A 229 -47.62 -40.51 -35.61
CA ARG A 229 -47.04 -40.57 -34.26
C ARG A 229 -45.84 -39.64 -34.09
N LEU A 230 -44.94 -39.57 -35.07
CA LEU A 230 -43.84 -38.61 -35.08
C LEU A 230 -44.34 -37.16 -35.04
N THR A 231 -45.40 -36.86 -35.79
CA THR A 231 -45.99 -35.53 -35.81
C THR A 231 -46.52 -35.13 -34.43
N LEU A 232 -47.19 -36.05 -33.73
CA LEU A 232 -47.66 -35.83 -32.35
C LEU A 232 -46.49 -35.65 -31.37
N LEU A 233 -45.46 -36.52 -31.43
CA LEU A 233 -44.28 -36.41 -30.58
C LEU A 233 -43.53 -35.09 -30.75
N ILE A 234 -43.42 -34.60 -31.99
CA ILE A 234 -42.79 -33.30 -32.28
C ILE A 234 -43.65 -32.16 -31.72
N HIS A 235 -44.98 -32.25 -31.85
CA HIS A 235 -45.89 -31.26 -31.29
C HIS A 235 -45.76 -31.20 -29.76
N ASP A 236 -45.81 -32.34 -29.08
CA ASP A 236 -45.65 -32.46 -27.63
C ASP A 236 -44.30 -31.90 -27.15
N LEU A 237 -43.27 -31.98 -28.00
CA LEU A 237 -41.93 -31.45 -27.71
C LEU A 237 -41.84 -29.92 -27.75
N PHE A 238 -42.66 -29.25 -28.58
CA PHE A 238 -42.68 -27.80 -28.73
C PHE A 238 -43.67 -27.09 -27.79
N GLU A 239 -44.59 -27.82 -27.14
CA GLU A 239 -45.50 -27.27 -26.13
C GLU A 239 -44.92 -27.23 -24.70
N LEU A 240 -43.72 -27.78 -24.50
CA LEU A 240 -42.96 -27.81 -23.23
C LEU A 240 -41.87 -26.73 -23.17
#